data_AF-A0A314ZU34-F1
#
_entry.id   AF-A0A314ZU34-F1
#
_cell.length_a   1.000
_cell.length_b   1.000
_cell.length_c   1.000
_cell.angle_alpha   90.00
_cell.angle_beta   90.00
_cell.angle_gamma   90.00
#
_symmetry.space_group_name_H-M   'P 1'
#
loop_
_entity.id
_entity.type
_entity.pdbx_description
1 polymer ?
#
loop_
_entity_poly.entity_id
_entity_poly.type
_entity_poly.pdbx_seq_one_letter_code
_entity_poly.pdbx_strand_id
1 'polypeptide(L)'
;MPCITRLGEVGLSRARRLAQGQSIKIHLFAALPVQVDGEPWFQQPCTLAISHNGQAFMLKRAAEEPLGHAAIITDVLENAETNHVISAVQKRALLQEMALRLT
;
A
#
# COMPACT_ATOMS: atom_id res chain seq x y z
N MET A 1 -16.17 -14.89 -1.39
CA MET A 1 -15.54 -14.08 -2.45
C MET A 1 -14.50 -14.93 -3.16
N PRO A 2 -14.51 -15.04 -4.50
CA PRO A 2 -13.52 -15.82 -5.24
C PRO A 2 -12.20 -15.05 -5.43
N CYS A 3 -11.06 -15.72 -5.23
CA CYS A 3 -9.73 -15.21 -5.57
C CYS A 3 -9.56 -15.18 -7.09
N ILE A 4 -8.84 -14.19 -7.62
CA ILE A 4 -8.45 -14.11 -9.03
C ILE A 4 -6.94 -14.10 -9.10
N THR A 5 -6.35 -15.08 -9.79
CA THR A 5 -4.90 -15.12 -10.04
C THR A 5 -4.61 -14.66 -11.46
N ARG A 6 -3.68 -13.71 -11.59
CA ARG A 6 -3.15 -13.25 -12.87
C ARG A 6 -1.63 -13.43 -12.89
N LEU A 7 -1.10 -13.76 -14.05
CA LEU A 7 0.34 -13.80 -14.32
C LEU A 7 0.66 -12.70 -15.33
N GLY A 8 1.68 -11.89 -15.05
CA GLY A 8 2.15 -10.84 -15.94
C GLY A 8 3.68 -10.75 -15.87
N GLU A 9 4.29 -10.32 -16.97
CA GLU A 9 5.71 -9.96 -16.98
C GLU A 9 5.86 -8.52 -16.49
N VAL A 10 6.88 -8.25 -15.68
CA VAL A 10 7.20 -6.90 -15.22
C VAL A 10 7.50 -6.04 -16.43
N GLY A 11 6.63 -5.06 -16.72
CA GLY A 11 6.79 -4.14 -17.86
C GLY A 11 5.96 -4.49 -19.11
N LEU A 12 5.21 -5.60 -19.15
CA LEU A 12 4.23 -5.85 -20.21
C LEU A 12 2.82 -5.44 -19.77
N SER A 13 2.11 -4.76 -20.68
CA SER A 13 0.83 -4.08 -20.44
C SER A 13 -0.37 -4.99 -20.19
N ARG A 14 -0.22 -6.32 -20.17
CA ARG A 14 -1.33 -7.27 -20.03
C ARG A 14 -1.01 -8.45 -19.13
N ALA A 15 -1.63 -8.47 -17.95
CA ALA A 15 -1.68 -9.64 -17.08
C ALA A 15 -2.71 -10.65 -17.58
N ARG A 16 -2.30 -11.92 -17.76
CA ARG A 16 -3.18 -13.03 -18.16
C ARG A 16 -3.86 -13.64 -16.95
N ARG A 17 -5.20 -13.72 -16.97
CA ARG A 17 -5.96 -14.44 -15.92
C ARG A 17 -5.71 -15.95 -16.06
N LEU A 18 -5.20 -16.57 -15.00
CA LEU A 18 -4.94 -18.01 -14.96
C LEU A 18 -6.14 -18.78 -14.43
N ALA A 19 -6.72 -18.31 -13.32
CA ALA A 19 -7.82 -19.00 -12.64
C ALA A 19 -8.63 -18.03 -11.77
N GLN A 20 -9.86 -18.44 -11.44
CA GLN A 20 -10.68 -17.82 -10.41
C GLN A 20 -11.38 -18.92 -9.62
N GLY A 21 -11.35 -18.83 -8.30
CA GLY A 21 -11.93 -19.86 -7.43
C GLY A 21 -11.83 -19.48 -5.96
N GLN A 22 -12.41 -20.31 -5.08
CA GLN A 22 -12.32 -20.09 -3.63
C GLN A 22 -10.93 -20.41 -3.07
N SER A 23 -10.28 -21.42 -3.65
CA SER A 23 -8.90 -21.83 -3.35
C SER A 23 -8.19 -22.16 -4.66
N ILE A 24 -7.02 -21.58 -4.87
CA ILE A 24 -6.20 -21.76 -6.07
C ILE A 24 -4.85 -22.31 -5.63
N LYS A 25 -4.41 -23.41 -6.24
CA LYS A 25 -3.06 -23.96 -6.06
C LYS A 25 -2.25 -23.76 -7.34
N ILE A 26 -1.07 -23.20 -7.21
CA ILE A 26 -0.13 -22.97 -8.32
C ILE A 26 1.13 -23.75 -8.03
N HIS A 27 1.50 -24.66 -8.92
CA HIS A 27 2.75 -25.38 -8.86
C HIS A 27 3.80 -24.63 -9.69
N LEU A 28 4.84 -24.16 -9.01
CA LEU A 28 6.01 -23.57 -9.63
C LEU A 28 7.07 -24.66 -9.80
N PHE A 29 7.35 -25.04 -11.05
CA PHE A 29 8.35 -26.07 -11.38
C PHE A 29 9.76 -25.50 -11.55
N ALA A 30 9.88 -24.18 -11.64
CA ALA A 30 11.14 -23.46 -11.81
C ALA A 30 11.21 -22.28 -10.85
N ALA A 31 12.42 -21.80 -10.60
CA ALA A 31 12.62 -20.60 -9.81
C ALA A 31 12.24 -19.35 -10.63
N LEU A 32 11.36 -18.51 -10.09
CA LEU A 32 10.73 -17.39 -10.81
C LEU A 32 10.63 -16.14 -9.92
N PRO A 33 10.70 -14.93 -10.48
CA PRO A 33 10.42 -13.71 -9.72
C PRO A 33 8.93 -13.66 -9.35
N VAL A 34 8.63 -13.36 -8.09
CA VAL A 34 7.28 -13.21 -7.56
C VAL A 34 7.18 -11.87 -6.84
N GLN A 35 6.01 -11.24 -6.92
CA GLN A 35 5.72 -10.01 -6.20
C GLN A 35 4.32 -10.09 -5.58
N VAL A 36 4.20 -9.74 -4.31
CA VAL A 36 2.93 -9.64 -3.58
C VAL A 36 2.93 -8.34 -2.79
N ASP A 37 1.83 -7.59 -2.85
CA ASP A 37 1.62 -6.32 -2.14
C ASP A 37 2.73 -5.25 -2.33
N GLY A 38 3.51 -5.36 -3.41
CA GLY A 38 4.63 -4.45 -3.68
C GLY A 38 6.00 -5.05 -3.38
N GLU A 39 6.07 -6.12 -2.58
CA GLU A 39 7.32 -6.74 -2.15
C GLU A 39 7.76 -7.83 -3.14
N PRO A 40 8.91 -7.66 -3.83
CA PRO A 40 9.42 -8.65 -4.77
C PRO A 40 10.38 -9.65 -4.10
N TRP A 41 10.34 -10.91 -4.53
CA TRP A 41 11.33 -11.94 -4.16
C TRP A 41 11.54 -12.96 -5.27
N PHE A 42 12.61 -13.74 -5.15
CA PHE A 42 12.89 -14.86 -6.05
C PHE A 42 12.39 -16.17 -5.43
N GLN A 43 11.35 -16.76 -6.00
CA GLN A 43 10.69 -17.95 -5.47
C GLN A 43 11.30 -19.22 -6.08
N GLN A 44 11.85 -20.11 -5.26
CA GLN A 44 12.25 -21.45 -5.66
C GLN A 44 11.03 -22.34 -5.98
N PRO A 45 11.20 -23.47 -6.70
CA PRO A 45 10.10 -24.40 -7.00
C PRO A 45 9.29 -24.73 -5.75
N CYS A 46 7.99 -24.43 -5.78
CA CYS A 46 7.09 -24.59 -4.65
C CYS A 46 5.64 -24.73 -5.10
N THR A 47 4.74 -24.98 -4.13
CA THR A 47 3.30 -24.93 -4.38
C THR A 47 2.72 -23.74 -3.61
N LEU A 48 2.22 -22.74 -4.34
CA LEU A 48 1.53 -21.59 -3.77
C LEU A 48 0.05 -21.94 -3.58
N ALA A 49 -0.48 -21.75 -2.38
CA ALA A 49 -1.91 -21.89 -2.08
C ALA A 49 -2.50 -20.51 -1.81
N ILE A 50 -3.46 -20.09 -2.62
CA ILE A 50 -4.12 -18.79 -2.56
C ILE A 50 -5.57 -19.01 -2.18
N SER A 51 -6.02 -18.39 -1.10
CA SER A 51 -7.41 -18.44 -0.63
C SER A 51 -7.85 -17.07 -0.11
N HIS A 52 -9.16 -16.83 -0.14
CA HIS A 52 -9.74 -15.58 0.32
C HIS A 52 -9.93 -15.64 1.84
N ASN A 53 -9.16 -14.85 2.59
CA ASN A 53 -9.21 -14.85 4.06
C ASN A 53 -9.87 -13.58 4.63
N GLY A 54 -11.21 -13.52 4.55
CA GLY A 54 -11.99 -12.43 5.14
C GLY A 54 -11.73 -11.06 4.49
N GLN A 55 -11.91 -10.00 5.28
CA GLN A 55 -11.63 -8.61 4.88
C GLN A 55 -10.60 -8.01 5.82
N ALA A 56 -9.65 -7.25 5.28
CA ALA A 56 -8.69 -6.48 6.07
C ALA A 56 -9.12 -5.02 6.16
N PHE A 57 -8.79 -4.36 7.27
CA PHE A 57 -8.93 -2.92 7.40
C PHE A 57 -7.84 -2.24 6.56
N MET A 58 -8.23 -1.65 5.43
CA MET A 58 -7.33 -0.89 4.57
C MET A 58 -7.29 0.57 5.02
N LEU A 59 -6.10 1.16 5.05
CA LEU A 59 -5.98 2.61 5.23
C LEU A 59 -6.68 3.32 4.07
N LYS A 60 -7.56 4.26 4.39
CA LYS A 60 -8.21 5.10 3.38
C LYS A 60 -7.21 6.09 2.82
N ARG A 61 -7.38 6.43 1.55
CA ARG A 61 -6.59 7.47 0.90
C ARG A 61 -6.89 8.82 1.57
N ALA A 62 -5.83 9.56 1.90
CA ALA A 62 -5.95 10.83 2.63
C ALA A 62 -6.66 11.96 1.86
N ALA A 63 -6.97 11.75 0.59
CA ALA A 63 -7.56 12.77 -0.28
C ALA A 63 -9.10 12.87 -0.15
N GLU A 64 -9.78 11.94 0.54
CA GLU A 64 -11.25 11.93 0.57
C GLU A 64 -11.87 12.79 1.67
N GLU A 65 -11.11 13.22 2.68
CA GLU A 65 -11.60 14.08 3.76
C GLU A 65 -10.56 15.13 4.16
N PRO A 66 -10.62 16.37 3.61
CA PRO A 66 -9.66 17.43 3.93
C PRO A 66 -9.55 17.75 5.42
N LEU A 67 -10.64 17.55 6.17
CA LEU A 67 -10.78 17.98 7.56
C LEU A 67 -10.16 17.00 8.56
N GLY A 68 -10.19 15.68 8.29
CA GLY A 68 -9.64 14.67 9.20
C GLY A 68 -8.10 14.61 9.19
N HIS A 69 -7.48 14.89 8.05
CA HIS A 69 -6.03 14.83 7.90
C HIS A 69 -5.33 16.06 8.49
N ALA A 70 -5.97 17.22 8.45
CA ALA A 70 -5.44 18.44 9.04
C ALA A 70 -5.21 18.29 10.55
N ALA A 71 -6.08 17.57 11.26
CA ALA A 71 -5.92 17.27 12.68
C ALA A 71 -4.67 16.41 12.93
N ILE A 72 -4.53 15.28 12.22
CA ILE A 72 -3.37 14.39 12.34
C ILE A 72 -2.06 15.13 12.02
N ILE A 73 -2.06 15.95 10.99
CA ILE A 73 -0.92 16.77 10.59
C ILE A 73 -0.55 17.75 11.70
N THR A 74 -1.55 18.41 12.29
CA THR A 74 -1.33 19.37 13.38
C THR A 74 -0.75 18.67 14.61
N ASP A 75 -1.29 17.51 14.98
CA ASP A 75 -0.81 16.70 16.11
C ASP A 75 0.63 16.22 15.89
N VAL A 76 0.98 15.79 14.67
CA VAL A 76 2.35 15.37 14.32
C VAL A 76 3.32 16.54 14.42
N LEU A 77 2.94 17.72 13.92
CA LEU A 77 3.78 18.92 13.97
C LEU A 77 3.92 19.46 15.39
N GLU A 78 2.88 19.38 16.21
CA GLU A 78 2.91 19.76 17.63
C GLU A 78 3.79 18.80 18.45
N ASN A 79 3.71 17.50 18.20
CA ASN A 79 4.59 16.52 18.81
C ASN A 79 6.06 16.72 18.37
N ALA A 80 6.30 17.07 17.11
CA ALA A 80 7.66 17.35 16.62
C ALA A 80 8.27 18.62 17.24
N GLU A 81 7.48 19.67 17.48
CA GLU A 81 7.92 20.89 18.16
C GLU A 81 8.21 20.63 19.65
N THR A 82 7.33 19.88 20.32
CA THR A 82 7.49 19.49 21.74
C THR A 82 8.76 18.66 21.96
N ASN A 83 9.11 17.80 21.00
CA ASN A 83 10.34 17.00 21.03
C ASN A 83 11.56 17.74 20.45
N HIS A 84 11.45 19.04 20.15
CA HIS A 84 12.51 19.89 19.57
C HIS A 84 13.11 19.35 18.26
N VAL A 85 12.36 18.54 17.51
CA VAL A 85 12.74 18.05 16.18
C VAL A 85 12.60 19.17 15.14
N ILE A 86 11.63 20.07 15.33
CA ILE A 86 11.40 21.26 14.51
C ILE A 86 11.23 22.50 15.41
N SER A 87 11.57 23.68 14.88
CA SER A 87 11.31 24.97 15.54
C SER A 87 9.90 25.50 15.24
N ALA A 88 9.41 26.42 16.07
CA ALA A 88 8.13 27.11 15.88
C ALA A 88 8.01 27.79 14.49
N VAL A 89 9.13 28.30 13.97
CA VAL A 89 9.20 28.92 12.64
C VAL A 89 9.00 27.87 11.54
N GLN A 90 9.65 26.71 11.66
CA GLN A 90 9.50 25.59 10.70
C GLN A 90 8.09 25.00 10.74
N LYS A 91 7.50 24.83 11.94
CA LYS A 91 6.10 24.41 12.10
C LYS A 91 5.15 25.34 11.35
N ARG A 92 5.30 26.66 11.53
CA ARG A 92 4.44 27.66 10.89
C ARG A 92 4.58 27.67 9.37
N ALA A 93 5.79 27.52 8.84
CA ALA A 93 6.03 27.40 7.40
C ALA A 93 5.39 26.14 6.80
N LEU A 94 5.51 24.99 7.49
CA LEU A 94 4.90 23.73 7.06
C LEU A 94 3.36 23.81 7.08
N LEU A 95 2.76 24.38 8.12
CA LEU A 95 1.31 24.57 8.18
C LEU A 95 0.79 25.47 7.04
N GLN A 96 1.52 26.54 6.70
CA GLN A 96 1.15 27.41 5.58
C GLN A 96 1.24 26.70 4.23
N GLU A 97 2.31 25.93 3.98
CA GLU A 97 2.48 25.14 2.76
C GLU A 97 1.37 24.07 2.63
N MET A 98 0.99 23.45 3.74
CA MET A 98 -0.04 22.42 3.75
C MET A 98 -1.44 22.99 3.53
N ALA A 99 -1.73 24.17 4.09
CA ALA A 99 -2.98 24.89 3.83
C ALA A 99 -3.14 25.24 2.33
N LEU A 100 -2.04 25.58 1.64
CA LEU A 100 -2.04 25.85 0.20
C LEU A 100 -2.26 24.61 -0.68
N ARG A 101 -1.97 23.41 -0.17
CA ARG A 101 -2.12 22.14 -0.92
C ARG A 101 -3.44 21.41 -0.64
N LEU A 102 -4.23 21.90 0.33
CA LEU A 102 -5.53 21.34 0.72
C LEU A 102 -6.73 22.10 0.11
N THR A 103 -6.49 23.20 -0.64
CA THR A 103 -7.46 23.89 -1.51
C THR A 103 -7.36 23.40 -2.94
#